data_AF-A0A183HNM7-F1
#
_entry.id   AF-A0A183HNM7-F1
#
_cell.length_a   1.000
_cell.length_b   1.000
_cell.length_c   1.000
_cell.angle_alpha   90.00
_cell.angle_beta   90.00
_cell.angle_gamma   90.00
#
_symmetry.space_group_name_H-M   'P 1'
#
loop_
_entity.id
_entity.type
_entity.pdbx_description
1 polymer ?
#
loop_
_entity_poly.entity_id
_entity_poly.type
_entity_poly.pdbx_seq_one_letter_code
_entity_poly.pdbx_strand_id
1 'polypeptide(L)'
;MQEVAIIQNSLDKFKFMLRSKSIRLMYEREGKPRNENLQNFSTKNTSIMDFFSKRLKDGISSSRNKAKYQFGDYHSYDTIISWLDDIESFYPDMAKVFTIGQTFEGRKIKGIKVL
;
A
#
# COMPACT_ATOMS: atom_id res chain seq x y z
N MET A 1 -47.82 2.54 -23.96
CA MET A 1 -47.62 3.14 -22.63
C MET A 1 -46.83 2.25 -21.67
N GLN A 2 -47.14 0.95 -21.57
CA GLN A 2 -46.48 0.04 -20.61
C GLN A 2 -45.04 -0.34 -20.99
N GLU A 3 -44.74 -0.48 -22.28
CA GLU A 3 -43.42 -0.89 -22.77
C GLU A 3 -42.34 0.19 -22.59
N VAL A 4 -42.68 1.47 -22.82
CA VAL A 4 -41.77 2.62 -22.60
C VAL A 4 -41.41 2.75 -21.11
N ALA A 5 -42.37 2.50 -20.22
CA ALA A 5 -42.14 2.52 -18.77
C ALA A 5 -41.22 1.38 -18.31
N ILE A 6 -41.32 0.19 -18.93
CA ILE A 6 -40.44 -0.95 -18.65
C ILE A 6 -39.00 -0.65 -19.11
N ILE A 7 -38.86 -0.09 -20.31
CA ILE A 7 -37.55 0.29 -20.86
C ILE A 7 -36.88 1.37 -20.00
N GLN A 8 -37.64 2.38 -19.57
CA GLN A 8 -37.14 3.45 -18.70
C GLN A 8 -36.69 2.90 -17.34
N ASN A 9 -37.49 2.03 -16.71
CA ASN A 9 -37.14 1.39 -15.44
C ASN A 9 -35.89 0.48 -15.56
N SER A 10 -35.71 -0.17 -16.72
CA SER A 10 -34.51 -0.96 -17.02
C SER A 10 -33.27 -0.08 -17.18
N LEU A 11 -33.39 1.04 -17.89
CA LEU A 11 -32.32 2.04 -18.06
C LEU A 11 -31.92 2.68 -16.73
N ASP A 12 -32.89 2.98 -15.86
CA ASP A 12 -32.61 3.59 -14.56
C ASP A 12 -31.95 2.59 -13.60
N LYS A 13 -32.35 1.32 -13.63
CA LYS A 13 -31.64 0.23 -12.93
C LYS A 13 -30.21 0.06 -13.44
N PHE A 14 -30.00 0.13 -14.75
CA PHE A 14 -28.67 0.02 -15.35
C PHE A 14 -27.76 1.19 -14.99
N LYS A 15 -28.26 2.44 -15.07
CA LYS A 15 -27.53 3.64 -14.64
C LYS A 15 -27.19 3.59 -13.14
N PHE A 16 -28.10 3.11 -12.31
CA PHE A 16 -27.85 2.89 -10.87
C PHE A 16 -26.74 1.86 -10.64
N MET A 17 -26.76 0.76 -11.39
CA MET A 17 -25.75 -0.31 -11.32
C MET A 17 -24.36 0.18 -11.76
N LEU A 18 -24.29 0.99 -12.82
CA LEU A 18 -23.03 1.61 -13.24
C LEU A 18 -22.49 2.59 -12.20
N ARG A 19 -23.35 3.44 -11.63
CA ARG A 19 -22.95 4.39 -10.57
C ARG A 19 -22.46 3.68 -9.31
N SER A 20 -23.14 2.61 -8.88
CA SER A 20 -22.72 1.82 -7.71
C SER A 20 -21.42 1.06 -7.97
N LYS A 21 -21.20 0.55 -9.19
CA LYS A 21 -19.95 -0.11 -9.58
C LYS A 21 -18.77 0.85 -9.59
N SER A 22 -18.92 2.06 -10.15
CA SER A 22 -17.85 3.06 -10.15
C SER A 22 -17.53 3.57 -8.74
N ILE A 23 -18.54 3.84 -7.91
CA ILE A 23 -18.35 4.23 -6.50
C ILE A 23 -17.69 3.09 -5.71
N ARG A 24 -18.10 1.84 -5.94
CA ARG A 24 -17.47 0.66 -5.34
C ARG A 24 -15.99 0.53 -5.75
N LEU A 25 -15.67 0.73 -7.03
CA LEU A 25 -14.30 0.71 -7.54
C LEU A 25 -13.44 1.86 -6.98
N MET A 26 -14.05 3.01 -6.68
CA MET A 26 -13.38 4.15 -6.03
C MET A 26 -13.14 3.89 -4.54
N TYR A 27 -14.13 3.35 -3.82
CA TYR A 27 -13.98 2.89 -2.42
C TYR A 27 -12.93 1.78 -2.29
N GLU A 28 -12.88 0.88 -3.28
CA GLU A 28 -11.89 -0.21 -3.36
C GLU A 28 -10.48 0.32 -3.69
N ARG A 29 -10.34 1.47 -4.37
CA ARG A 29 -9.03 2.05 -4.75
C ARG A 29 -8.45 3.11 -3.81
N GLU A 30 -9.27 3.96 -3.18
CA GLU A 30 -8.78 5.16 -2.46
C GLU A 30 -9.10 5.17 -0.95
N GLY A 31 -9.76 4.14 -0.40
CA GLY A 31 -10.10 4.09 1.02
C GLY A 31 -11.23 5.05 1.43
N LYS A 32 -11.92 4.73 2.54
CA LYS A 32 -13.02 5.57 3.05
C LYS A 32 -12.49 6.98 3.39
N PRO A 33 -13.18 8.09 3.02
CA PRO A 33 -12.86 9.38 3.62
C PRO A 33 -13.09 9.29 5.13
N ARG A 34 -12.10 9.74 5.90
CA ARG A 34 -12.17 9.87 7.36
C ARG A 34 -13.32 10.85 7.69
N ASN A 35 -14.42 10.34 8.24
CA ASN A 35 -15.44 11.19 8.86
C ASN A 35 -14.95 11.54 10.27
N GLU A 36 -14.59 12.80 10.47
CA GLU A 36 -14.16 13.35 11.74
C GLU A 36 -15.38 13.74 12.58
N ASN A 37 -15.90 12.79 13.34
CA ASN A 37 -16.69 13.07 14.53
C ASN A 37 -16.14 12.21 15.67
N LEU A 38 -15.12 12.75 16.34
CA LEU A 38 -14.41 12.11 17.44
C LEU A 38 -14.95 12.61 18.78
N GLN A 39 -16.14 12.16 19.15
CA GLN A 39 -16.57 12.19 20.55
C GLN A 39 -17.20 10.83 20.87
N ASN A 40 -16.74 10.24 21.97
CA ASN A 40 -17.21 9.01 22.61
C ASN A 40 -16.51 7.70 22.23
N PHE A 41 -15.26 7.55 22.64
CA PHE A 41 -14.73 6.23 23.04
C PHE A 41 -13.94 6.35 24.35
N SER A 42 -14.67 6.51 25.45
CA SER A 42 -14.24 5.93 26.71
C SER A 42 -14.48 4.42 26.60
N THR A 43 -13.42 3.62 26.63
CA THR A 43 -13.26 2.32 27.35
C THR A 43 -12.14 1.48 26.67
N LYS A 44 -11.11 1.13 27.45
CA LYS A 44 -9.96 0.21 27.21
C LYS A 44 -8.66 0.81 26.64
N ASN A 45 -7.95 1.54 27.49
CA ASN A 45 -6.60 2.08 27.25
C ASN A 45 -5.44 1.05 27.38
N THR A 46 -5.54 -0.15 26.80
CA THR A 46 -4.46 -1.16 26.98
C THR A 46 -4.32 -2.20 25.86
N SER A 47 -4.64 -1.84 24.61
CA SER A 47 -4.41 -2.79 23.51
C SER A 47 -3.88 -2.11 22.26
N ILE A 48 -4.56 -1.10 21.74
CA ILE A 48 -4.17 -0.47 20.47
C ILE A 48 -2.81 0.22 20.58
N MET A 49 -2.57 0.99 21.65
CA MET A 49 -1.31 1.69 21.85
C MET A 49 -0.13 0.73 22.09
N ASP A 50 -0.38 -0.42 22.73
CA ASP A 50 0.64 -1.45 22.94
C ASP A 50 1.05 -2.13 21.63
N PHE A 51 0.09 -2.40 20.73
CA PHE A 51 0.39 -2.92 19.39
C PHE A 51 1.18 -1.93 18.54
N PHE A 52 0.87 -0.63 18.60
CA PHE A 52 1.65 0.39 17.88
C PHE A 52 3.05 0.55 18.48
N SER A 53 3.16 0.62 19.81
CA SER A 53 4.44 0.75 20.51
C SER A 53 5.36 -0.45 20.28
N LYS A 54 4.81 -1.66 20.19
CA LYS A 54 5.56 -2.87 19.84
C LYS A 54 6.20 -2.77 18.45
N ARG A 55 5.43 -2.36 17.43
CA ARG A 55 5.95 -2.19 16.06
C ARG A 55 6.99 -1.07 15.94
N LEU A 56 6.80 0.04 16.67
CA LEU A 56 7.78 1.13 16.72
C LEU A 56 9.12 0.67 17.32
N LYS A 57 9.08 -0.20 18.33
CA LYS A 57 10.28 -0.74 18.98
C LYS A 57 11.05 -1.71 18.09
N ASP A 58 10.36 -2.53 17.30
CA ASP A 58 10.97 -3.48 16.37
C ASP A 58 11.71 -2.78 15.20
N GLY A 59 11.29 -1.58 14.81
CA GLY A 59 11.98 -0.78 13.78
C GLY A 59 13.22 -0.01 14.28
N ILE A 60 13.29 0.31 15.58
CA ILE A 60 14.31 1.18 16.18
C ILE A 60 15.41 0.40 16.92
N SER A 61 15.10 -0.79 17.47
CA SER A 61 16.04 -1.50 18.35
C SER A 61 16.95 -2.49 17.61
N SER A 62 18.18 -2.05 17.33
CA SER A 62 19.39 -2.88 17.21
C SER A 62 19.39 -4.00 16.15
N SER A 63 18.87 -3.74 14.95
CA SER A 63 19.24 -4.59 13.81
C SER A 63 20.73 -4.42 13.53
N ARG A 64 21.52 -5.51 13.61
CA ARG A 64 22.94 -5.55 13.21
C ARG A 64 23.10 -5.46 11.67
N ASN A 65 21.99 -5.31 10.95
CA ASN A 65 21.99 -5.12 9.51
C ASN A 65 22.61 -3.77 9.16
N LYS A 66 23.66 -3.81 8.33
CA LYS A 66 24.34 -2.61 7.83
C LYS A 66 23.49 -1.88 6.77
N ALA A 67 22.76 -2.64 5.95
CA ALA A 67 21.79 -2.12 5.00
C ALA A 67 20.46 -1.85 5.72
N LYS A 68 20.35 -0.69 6.36
CA LYS A 68 19.18 -0.31 7.16
C LYS A 68 17.99 -0.05 6.25
N TYR A 69 16.88 -0.70 6.57
CA TYR A 69 15.60 -0.47 5.93
C TYR A 69 14.47 -0.67 6.93
N GLN A 70 13.56 0.30 6.96
CA GLN A 70 12.43 0.29 7.89
C GLN A 70 11.33 -0.59 7.31
N PHE A 71 11.48 -1.90 7.46
CA PHE A 71 10.42 -2.83 7.09
C PHE A 71 9.17 -2.58 7.92
N GLY A 72 7.99 -2.64 7.28
CA GLY A 72 6.70 -2.41 7.93
C GLY A 72 6.00 -1.11 7.51
N ASP A 73 6.72 -0.21 6.85
CA ASP A 73 6.17 1.02 6.27
C ASP A 73 6.24 1.02 4.73
N TYR A 74 5.43 1.87 4.12
CA TYR A 74 5.51 2.13 2.69
C TYR A 74 6.63 3.13 2.41
N HIS A 75 7.46 2.81 1.42
CA HIS A 75 8.61 3.61 1.03
C HIS A 75 8.48 4.10 -0.41
N SER A 76 9.15 5.21 -0.70
CA SER A 76 9.28 5.71 -2.06
C SER A 76 10.14 4.77 -2.91
N TYR A 77 9.98 4.83 -4.23
CA TYR A 77 10.82 4.09 -5.17
C TYR A 77 12.31 4.34 -4.92
N ASP A 78 12.71 5.60 -4.77
CA ASP A 78 14.13 5.96 -4.60
C ASP A 78 14.72 5.38 -3.31
N THR A 79 13.93 5.32 -2.24
CA THR A 79 14.31 4.68 -0.97
C THR A 79 14.54 3.18 -1.15
N ILE A 80 13.65 2.49 -1.87
CA ILE A 80 13.79 1.06 -2.16
C ILE A 80 15.03 0.78 -3.00
N ILE A 81 15.26 1.58 -4.05
CA ILE A 81 16.42 1.41 -4.93
C ILE A 81 17.74 1.63 -4.18
N SER A 82 17.79 2.66 -3.32
CA SER A 82 18.97 2.93 -2.49
C SER A 82 19.26 1.75 -1.56
N TRP A 83 18.22 1.17 -0.95
CA TRP A 83 18.38 0.01 -0.10
C TRP A 83 18.87 -1.24 -0.84
N LEU A 84 18.42 -1.47 -2.08
CA LEU A 84 18.94 -2.57 -2.89
C LEU A 84 20.45 -2.41 -3.13
N ASP A 85 20.90 -1.20 -3.46
CA ASP A 85 22.32 -0.92 -3.67
C ASP A 85 23.13 -1.10 -2.38
N ASP A 86 22.57 -0.70 -1.23
CA ASP A 86 23.20 -0.91 0.08
C ASP A 86 23.34 -2.40 0.42
N ILE A 87 22.33 -3.22 0.11
CA ILE A 87 22.38 -4.67 0.37
C ILE A 87 23.50 -5.34 -0.43
N GLU A 88 23.65 -5.02 -1.72
CA GLU A 88 24.74 -5.55 -2.53
C GLU A 88 26.11 -5.07 -2.03
N SER A 89 26.22 -3.79 -1.65
CA SER A 89 27.46 -3.20 -1.13
C SER A 89 27.91 -3.83 0.19
N PHE A 90 26.99 -3.99 1.14
CA PHE A 90 27.33 -4.52 2.47
C PHE A 90 27.42 -6.05 2.51
N TYR A 91 26.75 -6.75 1.60
CA TYR A 91 26.64 -8.20 1.59
C TYR A 91 26.86 -8.81 0.19
N PRO A 92 28.00 -8.51 -0.47
CA PRO A 92 28.23 -8.90 -1.86
C PRO A 92 28.33 -10.41 -2.08
N ASP A 93 28.62 -11.18 -1.04
CA ASP A 93 28.72 -12.65 -1.08
C ASP A 93 27.37 -13.35 -0.89
N MET A 94 26.34 -12.61 -0.44
CA MET A 94 24.99 -13.15 -0.18
C MET A 94 23.94 -12.58 -1.14
N ALA A 95 24.17 -11.39 -1.69
CA ALA A 95 23.22 -10.73 -2.58
C ALA A 95 23.92 -10.07 -3.78
N LYS A 96 23.28 -10.17 -4.94
CA LYS A 96 23.64 -9.44 -6.16
C LYS A 96 22.43 -8.69 -6.70
N VAL A 97 22.63 -7.44 -7.09
CA VAL A 97 21.59 -6.60 -7.68
C VAL A 97 21.88 -6.41 -9.15
N PHE A 98 20.86 -6.56 -9.98
CA PHE A 98 21.00 -6.46 -11.43
C PHE A 98 19.81 -5.73 -12.04
N THR A 99 20.02 -5.10 -13.18
CA THR A 99 18.97 -4.41 -13.91
C THR A 99 18.48 -5.30 -15.06
N ILE A 100 17.19 -5.62 -15.08
CA ILE A 100 16.59 -6.47 -16.12
C ILE A 100 16.04 -5.68 -17.30
N GLY A 101 15.90 -4.36 -17.14
CA GLY A 101 15.35 -3.49 -18.16
C GLY A 101 14.97 -2.13 -17.60
N GLN A 102 14.14 -1.42 -18.36
CA GLN A 102 13.62 -0.11 -17.99
C GLN A 102 12.10 -0.11 -18.13
N THR A 103 11.43 0.65 -17.27
CA THR A 103 10.00 0.89 -17.38
C THR A 103 9.71 1.82 -18.56
N PHE A 104 8.42 1.98 -18.89
CA PHE A 104 7.98 2.95 -19.89
C PHE A 104 8.45 4.39 -19.60
N GLU A 105 8.52 4.77 -18.32
CA GLU A 105 9.00 6.09 -17.87
C GLU A 105 10.54 6.19 -17.80
N GLY A 106 11.28 5.16 -18.22
CA GLY A 106 12.74 5.13 -18.16
C GLY A 106 13.33 4.79 -16.78
N ARG A 107 12.52 4.31 -15.83
CA ARG A 107 13.03 3.88 -14.52
C ARG A 107 13.68 2.51 -14.63
N LYS A 108 14.82 2.28 -13.96
CA LYS A 108 15.48 0.97 -13.98
C LYS A 108 14.65 -0.06 -13.21
N ILE A 109 14.43 -1.22 -13.83
CA ILE A 109 13.81 -2.37 -13.16
C ILE A 109 14.94 -3.18 -12.54
N LYS A 110 15.17 -2.97 -11.23
CA LYS A 110 16.19 -3.70 -10.48
C LYS A 110 15.60 -4.98 -9.90
N GLY A 111 16.34 -6.08 -10.02
CA GLY A 111 16.11 -7.34 -9.34
C GLY A 111 17.25 -7.62 -8.36
N ILE A 112 16.96 -8.44 -7.35
CA ILE A 112 17.94 -8.95 -6.39
C ILE A 112 17.97 -10.46 -6.47
N LYS A 113 19.18 -11.03 -6.54
CA LYS A 113 19.43 -12.46 -6.41
C LYS A 113 20.09 -12.71 -5.06
N VAL A 114 19.46 -13.55 -4.24
CA VAL A 114 20.06 -14.09 -3.02
C VAL A 114 20.80 -15.38 -3.39
N LEU A 115 22.04 -15.51 -2.92
CA LEU A 115 22.95 -16.61 -3.25
C LEU A 115 22.80 -17.80 -2.31
#